data_AF-V7B3B0-F1
#
_entry.id   AF-V7B3B0-F1
#
_cell.length_a   1.000
_cell.length_b   1.000
_cell.length_c   1.000
_cell.angle_alpha   90.00
_cell.angle_beta   90.00
_cell.angle_gamma   90.00
#
_symmetry.space_group_name_H-M   'P 1'
#
loop_
_entity.id
_entity.type
_entity.pdbx_description
1 polymer ?
#
loop_
_entity_poly.entity_id
_entity_poly.type
_entity_poly.pdbx_seq_one_letter_code
_entity_poly.pdbx_strand_id
1 'polypeptide(L)'
;MTKFQSSVLIVLALFALFSQIYGEIKFCPKDMVFDGQCPLGTSGMSCFREFLARLGASAMPMSCSCNNAGSNKRKCTCQVVCSQ
;
A
#
# COMPACT_ATOMS: atom_id res chain seq x y z
N MET A 1 -44.83 8.67 -9.49
CA MET A 1 -43.72 8.00 -10.21
C MET A 1 -42.44 8.84 -10.30
N THR A 2 -42.48 10.17 -10.13
CA THR A 2 -41.31 11.07 -10.21
C THR A 2 -40.32 10.94 -9.05
N LYS A 3 -40.79 10.72 -7.81
CA LYS A 3 -39.93 10.68 -6.61
C LYS A 3 -38.89 9.54 -6.63
N PHE A 4 -39.29 8.36 -7.10
CA PHE A 4 -38.41 7.18 -7.19
C PHE A 4 -37.34 7.35 -8.29
N GLN A 5 -37.70 7.94 -9.44
CA GLN A 5 -36.75 8.21 -10.52
C GLN A 5 -35.69 9.23 -10.10
N SER A 6 -36.08 10.30 -9.39
CA SER A 6 -35.12 11.29 -8.89
C SER A 6 -34.12 10.68 -7.90
N SER A 7 -34.57 9.79 -7.00
CA SER A 7 -33.67 9.11 -6.06
C SER A 7 -32.65 8.22 -6.78
N VAL A 8 -33.08 7.45 -7.78
CA VAL A 8 -32.20 6.57 -8.56
C VAL A 8 -31.15 7.39 -9.33
N LEU A 9 -31.56 8.51 -9.93
CA LEU A 9 -30.64 9.40 -10.66
C LEU A 9 -29.57 10.01 -9.75
N ILE A 10 -29.93 10.40 -8.52
CA ILE A 10 -28.97 10.96 -7.55
C ILE A 10 -27.94 9.91 -7.14
N VAL A 11 -28.37 8.67 -6.88
CA VAL A 11 -27.44 7.58 -6.51
C VAL A 11 -26.48 7.27 -7.66
N LEU A 12 -26.97 7.22 -8.90
CA LEU A 12 -26.15 7.02 -10.09
C LEU A 12 -25.15 8.15 -10.32
N ALA A 13 -25.57 9.40 -10.14
CA ALA A 13 -24.69 10.56 -10.26
C ALA A 13 -23.57 10.54 -9.20
N LEU A 14 -23.91 10.22 -7.95
CA LEU A 14 -22.93 10.06 -6.89
C LEU A 14 -21.93 8.95 -7.21
N PHE A 15 -22.42 7.78 -7.64
CA PHE A 15 -21.56 6.65 -7.98
C PHE A 15 -20.58 6.98 -9.11
N ALA A 16 -21.06 7.64 -10.17
CA ALA A 16 -20.22 8.08 -11.28
C ALA A 16 -19.13 9.06 -10.83
N LEU A 17 -19.47 10.04 -9.98
CA LEU A 17 -18.51 10.98 -9.38
C LEU A 17 -17.45 10.27 -8.54
N PHE A 18 -17.85 9.31 -7.70
CA PHE A 18 -16.90 8.52 -6.90
C PHE A 18 -15.94 7.74 -7.80
N SER A 19 -16.42 7.10 -8.86
CA SER A 19 -15.55 6.35 -9.78
C SER A 19 -14.45 7.20 -10.43
N GLN A 20 -14.64 8.51 -10.56
CA GLN A 20 -13.61 9.42 -11.12
C GLN A 20 -12.56 9.82 -10.09
N ILE A 21 -12.92 9.80 -8.80
CA ILE A 21 -12.04 10.15 -7.68
C ILE A 21 -11.16 8.96 -7.29
N TYR A 22 -11.70 7.74 -7.35
CA TYR A 22 -10.92 6.51 -7.14
C TYR A 22 -10.14 6.16 -8.41
N GLY A 23 -9.05 6.91 -8.66
CA GLY A 23 -8.05 6.54 -9.67
C GLY A 23 -7.45 5.15 -9.39
N GLU A 24 -6.86 4.53 -10.42
CA GLU A 24 -6.24 3.21 -10.29
C GLU A 24 -5.11 3.21 -9.24
N ILE A 25 -5.16 2.27 -8.30
CA ILE A 25 -4.14 2.14 -7.24
C ILE A 25 -2.83 1.71 -7.90
N LYS A 26 -1.84 2.61 -7.89
CA LYS A 26 -0.49 2.33 -8.38
C LYS A 26 0.41 1.92 -7.24
N PHE A 27 1.27 0.94 -7.52
CA PHE A 27 2.30 0.48 -6.60
C PHE A 27 3.68 0.92 -7.06
N CYS A 28 4.45 1.48 -6.14
CA CYS A 28 5.79 1.99 -6.35
C CYS A 28 6.78 1.26 -5.43
N PRO A 29 8.00 0.95 -5.91
CA PRO A 29 9.04 0.40 -5.06
C PRO A 29 9.47 1.45 -4.04
N LYS A 30 9.59 1.04 -2.78
CA LYS A 30 10.10 1.88 -1.71
C LYS A 30 11.11 1.11 -0.87
N ASP A 31 12.22 1.77 -0.59
CA ASP A 31 13.35 1.23 0.15
C ASP A 31 13.40 1.83 1.56
N MET A 32 13.66 0.99 2.55
CA MET A 32 13.92 1.40 3.93
C MET A 32 15.06 0.58 4.52
N VAL A 33 15.90 1.21 5.34
CA VAL A 33 17.01 0.55 6.03
C VAL A 33 16.66 0.40 7.50
N PHE A 34 16.82 -0.82 8.01
CA PHE A 34 16.55 -1.19 9.39
C PHE A 34 17.80 -1.77 10.04
N ASP A 35 17.84 -1.73 11.37
CA ASP A 35 18.83 -2.44 12.17
C ASP A 35 18.63 -3.96 12.08
N GLY A 36 19.72 -4.70 12.29
CA GLY A 36 19.74 -6.15 12.29
C GLY A 36 20.02 -6.78 10.93
N GLN A 37 19.99 -8.11 10.90
CA GLN A 37 20.12 -8.90 9.67
C GLN A 37 18.75 -9.41 9.19
N CYS A 38 18.68 -9.78 7.92
CA CYS A 38 17.51 -10.43 7.36
C CYS A 38 17.31 -11.81 8.00
N PRO A 39 16.14 -12.08 8.61
CA PRO A 39 15.88 -13.38 9.21
C PRO A 39 15.77 -14.47 8.14
N LEU A 40 16.31 -15.65 8.42
CA LEU A 40 16.23 -16.80 7.52
C LEU A 40 14.77 -17.23 7.33
N GLY A 41 14.38 -17.54 6.09
CA GLY A 41 13.07 -18.08 5.72
C GLY A 41 11.86 -17.12 5.82
N THR A 42 11.95 -16.01 6.57
CA THR A 42 10.84 -15.07 6.81
C THR A 42 11.20 -13.61 6.52
N SER A 43 12.29 -13.39 5.79
CA SER A 43 12.87 -12.07 5.56
C SER A 43 11.89 -11.06 4.95
N GLY A 44 11.13 -11.45 3.92
CA GLY A 44 10.10 -10.61 3.31
C GLY A 44 8.95 -10.26 4.26
N MET A 45 8.50 -11.21 5.10
CA MET A 45 7.43 -11.00 6.08
C MET A 45 7.85 -10.00 7.17
N SER A 46 9.11 -10.08 7.61
CA SER A 46 9.64 -9.12 8.57
C SER A 46 9.65 -7.70 8.00
N CYS A 47 10.06 -7.51 6.74
CA CYS A 47 10.00 -6.22 6.05
C CYS A 47 8.57 -5.71 5.88
N PHE A 48 7.62 -6.59 5.53
CA PHE A 48 6.20 -6.23 5.44
C PHE A 48 5.66 -5.64 6.76
N ARG A 49 5.98 -6.27 7.90
CA ARG A 49 5.57 -5.79 9.22
C ARG A 49 6.20 -4.45 9.58
N GLU A 50 7.48 -4.26 9.30
CA GLU A 50 8.18 -2.99 9.51
C GLU A 50 7.58 -1.86 8.66
N PHE A 51 7.27 -2.14 7.39
CA PHE A 51 6.61 -1.16 6.51
C PHE A 51 5.22 -0.78 7.02
N LEU A 52 4.41 -1.76 7.45
CA LEU A 52 3.10 -1.48 8.05
C LEU A 52 3.23 -0.62 9.31
N ALA A 53 4.20 -0.91 10.17
CA ALA A 53 4.43 -0.16 11.40
C ALA A 53 4.85 1.30 11.13
N ARG A 54 5.61 1.54 10.06
CA ARG A 54 6.14 2.87 9.71
C ARG A 54 5.21 3.72 8.86
N LEU A 55 4.49 3.10 7.92
CA LEU A 55 3.68 3.80 6.91
C LEU A 55 2.18 3.67 7.14
N GLY A 56 1.75 2.75 8.01
CA GLY A 56 0.33 2.44 8.23
C GLY A 56 -0.26 1.51 7.18
N ALA A 57 -1.51 1.08 7.43
CA ALA A 57 -2.21 0.11 6.58
C ALA A 57 -2.54 0.64 5.17
N SER A 58 -2.70 1.96 5.02
CA SER A 58 -2.99 2.60 3.74
C SER A 58 -1.86 2.47 2.71
N ALA A 59 -0.62 2.24 3.17
CA ALA A 59 0.51 2.02 2.28
C ALA A 59 0.46 0.67 1.55
N MET A 60 -0.38 -0.27 2.02
CA MET A 60 -0.57 -1.62 1.46
C MET A 60 0.74 -2.27 0.94
N PRO A 61 1.76 -2.46 1.80
CA PRO A 61 3.03 -3.02 1.36
C PRO A 61 2.85 -4.44 0.83
N MET A 62 3.50 -4.75 -0.29
CA MET A 62 3.51 -6.07 -0.91
C MET A 62 4.86 -6.36 -1.58
N SER A 63 5.05 -7.61 -2.01
CA SER A 63 6.27 -8.05 -2.73
C SER A 63 7.57 -7.62 -2.04
N CYS A 64 7.60 -7.76 -0.71
CA CYS A 64 8.71 -7.32 0.12
C CYS A 64 9.91 -8.26 0.01
N SER A 65 11.09 -7.68 -0.17
CA SER A 65 12.39 -8.37 -0.10
C SER A 65 13.27 -7.75 0.97
N CYS A 66 14.24 -8.53 1.45
CA CYS A 66 15.20 -8.12 2.46
C CYS A 66 16.59 -8.52 1.99
N ASN A 67 17.52 -7.56 2.02
CA ASN A 67 18.93 -7.79 1.73
C ASN A 67 19.77 -7.29 2.90
N ASN A 68 20.75 -8.09 3.36
CA ASN A 68 21.72 -7.60 4.34
C ASN A 68 22.52 -6.44 3.74
N ALA A 69 22.72 -5.37 4.52
CA ALA A 69 23.40 -4.17 4.07
C ALA A 69 24.48 -3.80 5.10
N GLY A 70 25.74 -4.15 4.84
CA GLY A 70 26.84 -3.82 5.75
C GLY A 70 26.71 -4.45 7.15
N SER A 71 27.42 -3.87 8.13
CA SER A 71 27.47 -4.40 9.49
C SER A 71 26.18 -4.10 10.25
N ASN A 72 25.43 -5.16 10.58
CA ASN A 72 24.20 -5.14 11.39
C ASN A 72 23.09 -4.19 10.88
N LYS A 73 23.00 -4.00 9.56
CA LYS A 73 21.84 -3.37 8.92
C LYS A 73 21.29 -4.27 7.82
N ARG A 74 20.03 -4.01 7.48
CA ARG A 74 19.33 -4.67 6.37
C ARG A 74 18.51 -3.65 5.60
N LYS A 75 18.50 -3.79 4.28
CA LYS A 75 17.66 -3.04 3.37
C LYS A 75 16.42 -3.86 3.06
N CYS A 76 15.26 -3.28 3.35
CA CYS A 76 13.97 -3.81 2.95
C CYS A 76 13.45 -3.02 1.74
N THR A 77 12.98 -3.72 0.72
CA THR A 77 12.34 -3.14 -0.46
C THR A 77 10.96 -3.74 -0.61
N CYS A 78 9.92 -2.93 -0.57
CA CYS A 78 8.53 -3.35 -0.79
C CYS A 78 7.89 -2.52 -1.90
N GLN A 79 6.89 -3.06 -2.56
CA GLN A 79 5.94 -2.29 -3.37
C GLN A 79 4.89 -1.70 -2.42
N VAL A 80 4.67 -0.39 -2.46
CA VAL A 80 3.66 0.31 -1.65
C VAL A 80 2.77 1.14 -2.54
N VAL A 81 1.56 1.50 -2.08
CA VAL A 81 0.74 2.50 -2.77
C VAL A 81 1.56 3.76 -2.95
N CYS A 82 1.68 4.23 -4.19
CA CYS A 82 2.41 5.45 -4.50
C CYS A 82 1.76 6.61 -3.73
N SER A 83 2.53 7.28 -2.87
CA SER A 83 2.14 8.59 -2.36
C SER A 83 2.06 9.54 -3.55
N GLN A 84 0.90 10.16 -3.73
CA GLN A 84 0.66 11.21 -4.73
C GLN A 84 1.67 12.35 -4.58
#